data_AF-A0A534BCT6-F1
#
_entry.id   AF-A0A534BCT6-F1
#
_cell.length_a   1.000
_cell.length_b   1.000
_cell.length_c   1.000
_cell.angle_alpha   90.00
_cell.angle_beta   90.00
_cell.angle_gamma   90.00
#
_symmetry.space_group_name_H-M   'P 1'
#
loop_
_entity.id
_entity.type
_entity.pdbx_description
1 polymer ?
#
loop_
_entity_poly.entity_id
_entity_poly.type
_entity_poly.pdbx_seq_one_letter_code
_entity_poly.pdbx_strand_id
1 'polypeptide(L)'
;MLKELGARGFRVNTIGELRQSNAEYRAAVPILLHWLSRISDPQVKEDIVRTLSVPWAKPAAAPALIEEFRKAESGEIRWAIANGLAVIADDAVFEELAELVYDKGYGKAREMLALALGNMQDSRAVIVLMDLLNDEQVMGVVRKNSVTHRKAQGSIRDAIRRGSDWHGLHRIPRDDGANWPFGSRTTRAADREHPDRVPCAGARRCNGGSTISERIADAMRIAGSTNPDTRGESYQ
;
A
#
# COMPACT_ATOMS: atom_id res chain seq x y z
N MET A 1 -27.97 -13.35 13.44
CA MET A 1 -26.55 -13.30 13.86
C MET A 1 -26.32 -13.72 15.32
N LEU A 2 -26.65 -12.92 16.35
CA LEU A 2 -26.32 -13.26 17.76
C LEU A 2 -26.84 -14.63 18.21
N LYS A 3 -28.05 -15.01 17.78
CA LYS A 3 -28.61 -16.34 18.04
C LYS A 3 -27.77 -17.49 17.45
N GLU A 4 -27.24 -17.32 16.24
CA GLU A 4 -26.36 -18.31 15.59
C GLU A 4 -25.01 -18.41 16.27
N LEU A 5 -24.47 -17.26 16.72
CA LEU A 5 -23.26 -17.22 17.54
C LEU A 5 -23.48 -17.98 18.86
N GLY A 6 -24.61 -17.75 19.54
CA GLY A 6 -25.02 -18.49 20.74
C GLY A 6 -25.14 -19.99 20.51
N ALA A 7 -25.71 -20.42 19.37
CA ALA A 7 -25.80 -21.83 18.99
C ALA A 7 -24.42 -22.49 18.74
N ARG A 8 -23.37 -21.69 18.49
CA ARG A 8 -21.97 -22.14 18.40
C ARG A 8 -21.19 -21.94 19.69
N GLY A 9 -21.85 -21.59 20.79
CA GLY A 9 -21.24 -21.44 22.12
C GLY A 9 -20.73 -20.03 22.44
N PHE A 10 -20.90 -19.05 21.55
CA PHE A 10 -20.51 -17.66 21.81
C PHE A 10 -21.64 -16.91 22.53
N ARG A 11 -21.48 -16.70 23.83
CA ARG A 11 -22.41 -15.91 24.65
C ARG A 11 -21.96 -14.45 24.68
N VAL A 12 -22.44 -13.66 23.73
CA VAL A 12 -22.13 -12.22 23.60
C VAL A 12 -23.40 -11.41 23.37
N ASN A 13 -23.47 -10.20 23.91
CA ASN A 13 -24.58 -9.27 23.69
C ASN A 13 -24.34 -8.38 22.47
N THR A 14 -23.07 -8.13 22.15
CA THR A 14 -22.62 -7.36 20.99
C THR A 14 -21.57 -8.13 20.19
N ILE A 15 -21.38 -7.78 18.92
CA ILE A 15 -20.33 -8.41 18.10
C ILE A 15 -18.93 -8.00 18.57
N GLY A 16 -18.78 -6.76 19.04
CA GLY A 16 -17.52 -6.25 19.60
C GLY A 16 -16.98 -7.06 20.78
N GLU A 17 -17.85 -7.69 21.58
CA GLU A 17 -17.45 -8.54 22.71
C GLU A 17 -16.63 -9.77 22.28
N LEU A 18 -16.83 -10.28 21.05
CA LEU A 18 -16.02 -11.38 20.53
C LEU A 18 -14.52 -11.01 20.56
N ARG A 19 -14.19 -9.77 20.16
CA ARG A 19 -12.81 -9.26 20.20
C ARG A 19 -12.28 -9.04 21.61
N GLN A 20 -13.15 -8.63 22.53
CA GLN A 20 -12.78 -8.33 23.91
C GLN A 20 -12.58 -9.58 24.76
N SER A 21 -13.22 -10.69 24.39
CA SER A 21 -13.23 -11.94 25.16
C SER A 21 -11.87 -12.65 25.25
N ASN A 22 -10.83 -12.15 24.57
CA ASN A 22 -9.49 -12.76 24.46
C ASN A 22 -9.49 -14.23 23.99
N ALA A 23 -10.65 -14.73 23.54
CA ALA A 23 -10.85 -16.07 23.03
C ALA A 23 -10.76 -16.06 21.50
N GLU A 24 -10.10 -17.05 20.92
CA GLU A 24 -10.13 -17.23 19.47
C GLU A 24 -11.55 -17.60 19.01
N TYR A 25 -12.20 -16.69 18.28
CA TYR A 25 -13.56 -16.88 17.74
C TYR A 25 -13.55 -17.32 16.27
N ARG A 26 -12.57 -18.13 15.85
CA ARG A 26 -12.45 -18.62 14.45
C ARG A 26 -13.75 -19.23 13.92
N ALA A 27 -14.46 -19.99 14.76
CA ALA A 27 -15.74 -20.61 14.40
C ALA A 27 -16.88 -19.61 14.15
N ALA A 28 -16.73 -18.35 14.56
CA ALA A 28 -17.67 -17.27 14.26
C ALA A 28 -17.44 -16.66 12.87
N VAL A 29 -16.24 -16.80 12.26
CA VAL A 29 -15.91 -16.17 10.97
C VAL A 29 -16.93 -16.50 9.87
N PRO A 30 -17.35 -17.77 9.64
CA PRO A 30 -18.34 -18.07 8.62
C PRO A 30 -19.71 -17.42 8.89
N ILE A 31 -20.09 -17.28 10.17
CA ILE A 31 -21.34 -16.61 10.58
C ILE A 31 -21.23 -15.11 10.29
N LEU A 32 -20.11 -14.49 10.67
CA LEU A 32 -19.86 -13.07 10.43
C LEU A 32 -19.87 -12.75 8.93
N LEU A 33 -19.22 -13.57 8.09
CA LEU A 33 -19.23 -13.41 6.63
C LEU A 33 -20.64 -13.59 6.04
N HIS A 34 -21.41 -14.55 6.54
CA HIS A 34 -22.79 -14.72 6.13
C HIS A 34 -23.64 -13.47 6.42
N TRP A 35 -23.45 -12.85 7.58
CA TRP A 35 -24.25 -11.69 7.98
C TRP A 35 -23.74 -10.37 7.40
N LEU A 36 -22.45 -10.26 7.06
CA LEU A 36 -21.84 -9.05 6.52
C LEU A 36 -22.64 -8.44 5.35
N SER A 37 -23.04 -9.26 4.37
CA SER A 37 -23.78 -8.82 3.18
C SER A 37 -25.28 -8.61 3.41
N ARG A 38 -25.80 -8.90 4.62
CA ARG A 38 -27.23 -8.85 4.98
C ARG A 38 -27.57 -7.73 5.95
N ILE A 39 -26.55 -7.10 6.53
CA ILE A 39 -26.70 -5.99 7.46
C ILE A 39 -26.55 -4.69 6.67
N SER A 40 -27.54 -3.80 6.80
CA SER A 40 -27.48 -2.44 6.24
C SER A 40 -27.08 -1.40 7.29
N ASP A 41 -27.30 -1.70 8.57
CA ASP A 41 -26.92 -0.80 9.67
C ASP A 41 -25.39 -0.56 9.67
N PRO A 42 -24.92 0.68 9.49
CA PRO A 42 -23.49 0.97 9.37
C PRO A 42 -22.70 0.62 10.62
N GLN A 43 -23.28 0.80 11.82
CA GLN A 43 -22.59 0.53 13.07
C GLN A 43 -22.38 -0.96 13.29
N VAL A 44 -23.42 -1.77 13.05
CA VAL A 44 -23.32 -3.23 13.13
C VAL A 44 -22.39 -3.76 12.03
N LYS A 45 -22.43 -3.18 10.83
CA LYS A 45 -21.51 -3.56 9.75
C LYS A 45 -20.06 -3.27 10.12
N GLU A 46 -19.78 -2.10 10.67
CA GLU A 46 -18.46 -1.72 11.15
C GLU A 46 -17.95 -2.68 12.23
N ASP A 47 -18.81 -3.09 13.17
CA ASP A 47 -18.47 -4.08 14.19
C ASP A 47 -18.12 -5.44 13.61
N ILE A 48 -18.88 -5.91 12.62
CA ILE A 48 -18.58 -7.16 11.89
C ILE A 48 -17.23 -7.04 11.18
N VAL A 49 -17.01 -5.95 10.44
CA VAL A 49 -15.74 -5.68 9.74
C VAL A 49 -14.58 -5.73 10.71
N ARG A 50 -14.64 -4.96 11.80
CA ARG A 50 -13.58 -4.94 12.82
C ARG A 50 -13.32 -6.30 13.45
N THR A 51 -14.35 -7.12 13.61
CA THR A 51 -14.25 -8.47 14.15
C THR A 51 -13.64 -9.45 13.14
N LEU A 52 -13.85 -9.22 11.85
CA LEU A 52 -13.20 -9.96 10.75
C LEU A 52 -11.77 -9.49 10.46
N SER A 53 -11.34 -8.32 10.94
CA SER A 53 -10.00 -7.76 10.78
C SER A 53 -8.93 -8.46 11.64
N VAL A 54 -8.79 -9.78 11.50
CA VAL A 54 -7.87 -10.62 12.26
C VAL A 54 -7.14 -11.61 11.34
N PRO A 55 -5.87 -11.99 11.62
CA PRO A 55 -5.07 -12.80 10.70
C PRO A 55 -5.69 -14.15 10.32
N TRP A 56 -6.43 -14.80 11.23
CA TRP A 56 -7.06 -16.10 10.98
C TRP A 56 -8.38 -16.02 10.21
N ALA A 57 -8.88 -14.82 9.88
CA ALA A 57 -9.99 -14.67 8.95
C ALA A 57 -9.54 -14.78 7.48
N LYS A 58 -8.23 -14.80 7.24
CA LYS A 58 -7.66 -15.06 5.91
C LYS A 58 -7.88 -16.53 5.49
N PRO A 59 -8.06 -16.80 4.19
CA PRO A 59 -8.21 -15.82 3.10
C PRO A 59 -9.66 -15.36 2.90
N ALA A 60 -10.63 -16.01 3.56
CA ALA A 60 -12.06 -15.89 3.25
C ALA A 60 -12.63 -14.47 3.41
N ALA A 61 -12.10 -13.67 4.32
CA ALA A 61 -12.67 -12.35 4.62
C ALA A 61 -12.28 -11.27 3.60
N ALA A 62 -11.09 -11.32 2.97
CA ALA A 62 -10.64 -10.23 2.10
C ALA A 62 -11.54 -10.00 0.88
N PRO A 63 -11.94 -11.03 0.10
CA PRO A 63 -12.87 -10.84 -1.02
C PRO A 63 -14.23 -10.28 -0.60
N ALA A 64 -14.75 -10.72 0.57
CA ALA A 64 -16.02 -10.22 1.09
C ALA A 64 -15.93 -8.75 1.50
N LEU A 65 -14.84 -8.33 2.14
CA LEU A 65 -14.62 -6.94 2.51
C LEU A 65 -14.44 -6.04 1.27
N ILE A 66 -13.78 -6.52 0.21
CA ILE A 66 -13.65 -5.80 -1.05
C ILE A 66 -15.02 -5.51 -1.68
N GLU A 67 -15.92 -6.50 -1.68
CA GLU A 67 -17.27 -6.33 -2.21
C GLU A 67 -18.08 -5.30 -1.39
N GLU A 68 -17.98 -5.36 -0.06
CA GLU A 68 -18.62 -4.37 0.81
C GLU A 68 -18.00 -2.98 0.67
N PHE A 69 -16.70 -2.89 0.42
CA PHE A 69 -16.03 -1.62 0.17
C PHE A 69 -16.64 -0.93 -1.05
N ARG A 70 -16.87 -1.66 -2.15
CA ARG A 70 -17.49 -1.09 -3.37
C ARG A 70 -18.91 -0.57 -3.10
N LYS A 71 -19.69 -1.28 -2.27
CA LYS A 71 -21.08 -0.93 -1.92
C LYS A 71 -21.21 0.18 -0.86
N ALA A 72 -20.14 0.49 -0.12
CA ALA A 72 -20.18 1.44 0.98
C ALA A 72 -20.62 2.84 0.54
N GLU A 73 -21.72 3.36 1.08
CA GLU A 73 -22.22 4.69 0.72
C GLU A 73 -21.47 5.83 1.42
N SER A 74 -20.96 5.58 2.63
CA SER A 74 -20.28 6.61 3.45
C SER A 74 -18.76 6.43 3.48
N GLY A 75 -18.05 7.56 3.67
CA GLY A 75 -16.59 7.55 3.80
C GLY A 75 -16.12 6.83 5.07
N GLU A 76 -16.88 6.90 6.16
CA GLU A 76 -16.58 6.28 7.45
C GLU A 76 -16.58 4.75 7.35
N ILE A 77 -17.65 4.16 6.82
CA ILE A 77 -17.74 2.70 6.67
C ILE A 77 -16.72 2.19 5.65
N ARG A 78 -16.51 2.94 4.56
CA ARG A 78 -15.49 2.64 3.55
C ARG A 78 -14.08 2.64 4.16
N TRP A 79 -13.77 3.62 5.01
CA TRP A 79 -12.50 3.67 5.74
C TRP A 79 -12.34 2.48 6.69
N ALA A 80 -13.38 2.13 7.45
CA ALA A 80 -13.34 0.98 8.36
C ALA A 80 -13.10 -0.34 7.62
N ILE A 81 -13.74 -0.53 6.46
CA ILE A 81 -13.54 -1.71 5.61
C ILE A 81 -12.10 -1.74 5.07
N ALA A 82 -11.59 -0.63 4.53
CA ALA A 82 -10.22 -0.57 4.04
C ALA A 82 -9.18 -0.76 5.16
N ASN A 83 -9.44 -0.27 6.36
CA ASN A 83 -8.61 -0.54 7.53
C ASN A 83 -8.57 -2.04 7.86
N GLY A 84 -9.71 -2.73 7.75
CA GLY A 84 -9.75 -4.18 7.87
C GLY A 84 -8.93 -4.88 6.78
N LEU A 85 -9.06 -4.45 5.52
CA LEU A 85 -8.26 -4.96 4.41
C LEU A 85 -6.75 -4.75 4.62
N ALA A 86 -6.32 -3.66 5.25
CA ALA A 86 -4.91 -3.45 5.59
C ALA A 86 -4.32 -4.54 6.51
N VAL A 87 -5.17 -5.20 7.31
CA VAL A 87 -4.78 -6.32 8.18
C VAL A 87 -4.86 -7.65 7.42
N ILE A 88 -5.94 -7.88 6.68
CA ILE A 88 -6.27 -9.21 6.19
C ILE A 88 -5.95 -9.46 4.71
N ALA A 89 -5.82 -8.43 3.87
CA ALA A 89 -5.47 -8.62 2.47
C ALA A 89 -4.11 -9.31 2.32
N ASP A 90 -3.97 -10.07 1.25
CA ASP A 90 -2.73 -10.72 0.82
C ASP A 90 -2.66 -10.65 -0.72
N ASP A 91 -1.60 -11.22 -1.27
CA ASP A 91 -1.30 -11.15 -2.71
C ASP A 91 -2.45 -11.71 -3.59
N ALA A 92 -3.35 -12.53 -3.05
CA ALA A 92 -4.46 -13.12 -3.80
C ALA A 92 -5.51 -12.09 -4.24
N VAL A 93 -5.57 -10.94 -3.58
CA VAL A 93 -6.51 -9.84 -3.91
C VAL A 93 -5.79 -8.59 -4.41
N PHE A 94 -4.57 -8.76 -4.93
CA PHE A 94 -3.76 -7.65 -5.43
C PHE A 94 -4.47 -6.83 -6.51
N GLU A 95 -5.08 -7.49 -7.49
CA GLU A 95 -5.69 -6.81 -8.65
C GLU A 95 -6.84 -5.89 -8.21
N GLU A 96 -7.69 -6.37 -7.31
CA GLU A 96 -8.80 -5.59 -6.78
C GLU A 96 -8.32 -4.42 -5.92
N LEU A 97 -7.29 -4.63 -5.08
CA LEU A 97 -6.77 -3.52 -4.27
C LEU A 97 -6.06 -2.47 -5.13
N ALA A 98 -5.35 -2.90 -6.19
CA ALA A 98 -4.72 -2.01 -7.14
C ALA A 98 -5.76 -1.20 -7.92
N GLU A 99 -6.88 -1.80 -8.34
CA GLU A 99 -8.01 -1.09 -8.96
C GLU A 99 -8.58 -0.03 -8.00
N LEU A 100 -8.96 -0.45 -6.78
CA LEU A 100 -9.65 0.41 -5.82
C LEU A 100 -8.78 1.58 -5.36
N VAL A 101 -7.46 1.40 -5.24
CA VAL A 101 -6.60 2.48 -4.76
C VAL A 101 -6.45 3.63 -5.76
N TYR A 102 -6.80 3.46 -7.05
CA TYR A 102 -6.71 4.56 -8.03
C TYR A 102 -7.98 5.40 -8.16
N ASP A 103 -9.14 4.90 -7.72
CA ASP A 103 -10.39 5.64 -7.78
C ASP A 103 -10.41 6.76 -6.72
N LYS A 104 -10.14 8.00 -7.15
CA LYS A 104 -10.10 9.20 -6.30
C LYS A 104 -11.43 9.44 -5.57
N GLY A 105 -12.56 8.93 -6.07
CA GLY A 105 -13.87 9.02 -5.43
C GLY A 105 -13.95 8.36 -4.06
N TYR A 106 -13.03 7.44 -3.74
CA TYR A 106 -12.97 6.78 -2.44
C TYR A 106 -12.24 7.57 -1.35
N GLY A 107 -11.66 8.74 -1.70
CA GLY A 107 -11.09 9.69 -0.74
C GLY A 107 -10.11 9.06 0.26
N LYS A 108 -10.26 9.41 1.54
CA LYS A 108 -9.38 8.96 2.64
C LYS A 108 -9.29 7.44 2.81
N ALA A 109 -10.30 6.68 2.38
CA ALA A 109 -10.25 5.22 2.53
C ALA A 109 -9.13 4.58 1.70
N ARG A 110 -8.71 5.24 0.62
CA ARG A 110 -7.58 4.82 -0.23
C ARG A 110 -6.26 4.78 0.54
N GLU A 111 -6.12 5.57 1.59
CA GLU A 111 -4.93 5.51 2.46
C GLU A 111 -4.73 4.11 3.04
N MET A 112 -5.81 3.46 3.49
CA MET A 112 -5.74 2.13 4.06
C MET A 112 -5.56 1.05 2.99
N LEU A 113 -6.06 1.27 1.76
CA LEU A 113 -5.76 0.40 0.62
C LEU A 113 -4.27 0.47 0.23
N ALA A 114 -3.69 1.66 0.21
CA ALA A 114 -2.25 1.83 0.00
C ALA A 114 -1.43 1.14 1.11
N LEU A 115 -1.87 1.24 2.36
CA LEU A 115 -1.26 0.47 3.46
C LEU A 115 -1.35 -1.04 3.24
N ALA A 116 -2.52 -1.54 2.79
CA ALA A 116 -2.72 -2.95 2.49
C ALA A 116 -1.75 -3.45 1.40
N LEU A 117 -1.62 -2.69 0.31
CA LEU A 117 -0.65 -2.96 -0.76
C LEU A 117 0.80 -2.96 -0.25
N GLY A 118 1.14 -2.06 0.67
CA GLY A 118 2.46 -2.03 1.32
C GLY A 118 2.78 -3.26 2.18
N ASN A 119 1.75 -3.98 2.64
CA ASN A 119 1.89 -5.21 3.42
C ASN A 119 2.00 -6.48 2.54
N MET A 120 1.75 -6.37 1.24
CA MET A 120 1.82 -7.49 0.30
C MET A 120 3.27 -7.90 -0.02
N GLN A 121 3.45 -9.17 -0.38
CA GLN A 121 4.73 -9.66 -0.91
C GLN A 121 4.79 -9.54 -2.43
N ASP A 122 3.65 -9.32 -3.08
CA ASP A 122 3.58 -9.07 -4.51
C ASP A 122 4.41 -7.84 -4.90
N SER A 123 5.46 -8.11 -5.65
CA SER A 123 6.37 -7.10 -6.14
C SER A 123 5.73 -6.00 -7.00
N ARG A 124 4.57 -6.26 -7.60
CA ARG A 124 3.79 -5.27 -8.37
C ARG A 124 3.25 -4.15 -7.48
N ALA A 125 3.00 -4.42 -6.19
CA ALA A 125 2.56 -3.41 -5.22
C ALA A 125 3.56 -2.25 -5.10
N VAL A 126 4.86 -2.51 -5.28
CA VAL A 126 5.88 -1.45 -5.27
C VAL A 126 5.62 -0.42 -6.37
N ILE A 127 5.26 -0.86 -7.58
CA ILE A 127 5.04 0.08 -8.68
C ILE A 127 3.75 0.88 -8.46
N VAL A 128 2.67 0.23 -7.98
CA VAL A 128 1.45 0.93 -7.59
C VAL A 128 1.73 2.00 -6.54
N LEU A 129 2.48 1.66 -5.48
CA LEU A 129 2.84 2.61 -4.42
C LEU A 129 3.74 3.75 -4.94
N MET A 130 4.66 3.47 -5.85
CA MET A 130 5.48 4.51 -6.48
C MET A 130 4.64 5.51 -7.28
N ASP A 131 3.62 5.04 -8.00
CA ASP A 131 2.70 5.90 -8.74
C ASP A 131 1.88 6.78 -7.79
N LEU A 132 1.44 6.24 -6.66
CA LEU A 132 0.70 6.95 -5.62
C LEU A 132 1.52 8.00 -4.85
N LEU A 133 2.84 8.10 -5.06
CA LEU A 133 3.65 9.16 -4.46
C LEU A 133 3.31 10.56 -4.96
N ASN A 134 2.56 10.69 -6.06
CA ASN A 134 2.08 11.97 -6.58
C ASN A 134 0.64 12.29 -6.17
N ASP A 135 -0.03 11.40 -5.43
CA ASP A 135 -1.41 11.56 -5.01
C ASP A 135 -1.47 12.14 -3.59
N GLU A 136 -1.87 13.40 -3.45
CA GLU A 136 -1.86 14.12 -2.16
C GLU A 136 -2.65 13.41 -1.06
N GLN A 137 -3.72 12.68 -1.40
CA GLN A 137 -4.55 11.99 -0.43
C GLN A 137 -3.81 10.81 0.22
N VAL A 138 -3.00 10.09 -0.54
CA VAL A 138 -2.38 8.84 -0.06
C VAL A 138 -0.86 8.93 0.12
N MET A 139 -0.21 9.95 -0.46
CA MET A 139 1.24 10.15 -0.43
C MET A 139 1.81 10.11 1.00
N GLY A 140 1.09 10.67 1.98
CA GLY A 140 1.51 10.64 3.39
C GLY A 140 1.64 9.21 3.95
N VAL A 141 0.70 8.33 3.63
CA VAL A 141 0.72 6.93 4.05
C VAL A 141 1.75 6.13 3.27
N VAL A 142 1.84 6.38 1.95
CA VAL A 142 2.86 5.75 1.11
C VAL A 142 4.26 6.08 1.64
N ARG A 143 4.60 7.35 1.89
CA ARG A 143 5.93 7.74 2.39
C ARG A 143 6.30 7.07 3.72
N LYS A 144 5.34 6.97 4.66
CA LYS A 144 5.57 6.36 5.97
C LYS A 144 5.82 4.85 5.88
N ASN A 145 5.10 4.16 4.99
CA ASN A 145 5.08 2.70 4.95
C ASN A 145 5.94 2.07 3.83
N SER A 146 6.33 2.85 2.81
CA SER A 146 7.24 2.40 1.75
C SER A 146 8.65 2.09 2.26
N VAL A 147 9.01 2.63 3.43
CA VAL A 147 10.33 2.48 4.04
C VAL A 147 10.41 1.24 4.93
N THR A 148 9.28 0.72 5.42
CA THR A 148 9.27 -0.21 6.55
C THR A 148 9.10 -1.69 6.21
N HIS A 149 8.71 -2.06 4.98
CA HIS A 149 8.42 -3.48 4.70
C HIS A 149 8.91 -3.95 3.33
N ARG A 150 10.25 -4.09 3.17
CA ARG A 150 10.79 -4.90 2.08
C ARG A 150 10.67 -6.39 2.43
N LYS A 151 9.44 -6.92 2.41
CA LYS A 151 9.14 -8.37 2.37
C LYS A 151 8.85 -8.89 0.96
N ALA A 152 9.07 -8.08 -0.08
CA ALA A 152 9.08 -8.58 -1.45
C ALA A 152 10.23 -9.59 -1.60
N GLN A 153 9.92 -10.88 -1.47
CA GLN A 153 10.86 -11.94 -1.81
C GLN A 153 11.02 -11.95 -3.33
N GLY A 154 12.20 -11.58 -3.80
CA GLY A 154 12.52 -11.59 -5.22
C GLY A 154 13.54 -10.52 -5.61
N SER A 155 14.12 -10.68 -6.79
CA SER A 155 15.02 -9.66 -7.34
C SER A 155 14.24 -8.37 -7.62
N ILE A 156 14.79 -7.21 -7.22
CA ILE A 156 14.25 -5.89 -7.59
C ILE A 156 14.06 -5.79 -9.11
N ARG A 157 14.90 -6.48 -9.91
CA ARG A 157 14.74 -6.52 -11.37
C ARG A 157 13.46 -7.25 -11.79
N ASP A 158 13.10 -8.34 -11.12
CA ASP A 158 11.88 -9.09 -11.44
C ASP A 158 10.64 -8.33 -10.96
N ALA A 159 10.75 -7.59 -9.86
CA ALA A 159 9.72 -6.65 -9.40
C ALA A 159 9.44 -5.57 -10.45
N ILE A 160 10.50 -4.92 -10.93
CA ILE A 160 10.42 -3.90 -11.97
C ILE A 160 9.84 -4.48 -13.26
N ARG A 161 10.28 -5.68 -13.68
CA ARG A 161 9.77 -6.35 -14.89
C ARG A 161 8.28 -6.62 -14.77
N ARG A 162 7.86 -7.38 -13.74
CA ARG A 162 6.44 -7.74 -13.53
C ARG A 162 5.55 -6.52 -13.35
N GLY A 163 6.04 -5.52 -12.64
CA GLY A 163 5.32 -4.27 -12.47
C GLY A 163 5.19 -3.49 -13.78
N SER A 164 6.25 -3.43 -14.60
CA SER A 164 6.22 -2.76 -15.91
C SER A 164 5.29 -3.47 -16.90
N ASP A 165 5.33 -4.81 -16.93
CA ASP A 165 4.42 -5.62 -17.73
C ASP A 165 2.96 -5.38 -17.31
N TRP A 166 2.69 -5.39 -15.99
CA TRP A 166 1.37 -5.11 -15.45
C TRP A 166 0.90 -3.69 -15.78
N HIS A 167 1.75 -2.66 -15.62
CA HIS A 167 1.42 -1.26 -15.95
C HIS A 167 1.17 -1.08 -17.46
N GLY A 168 1.90 -1.80 -18.30
CA GLY A 168 1.69 -1.80 -19.75
C GLY A 168 0.33 -2.39 -20.15
N LEU A 169 -0.13 -3.41 -19.42
CA LEU A 169 -1.41 -4.08 -19.63
C LEU A 169 -2.59 -3.32 -19.01
N HIS A 170 -2.38 -2.70 -17.85
CA HIS A 170 -3.41 -2.02 -17.06
C HIS A 170 -3.19 -0.50 -17.12
N ARG A 171 -3.42 0.08 -18.30
CA ARG A 171 -3.41 1.53 -18.48
C ARG A 171 -4.70 2.10 -17.88
N ILE A 172 -4.72 2.32 -16.57
CA ILE A 172 -5.82 3.04 -15.91
C ILE A 172 -5.79 4.48 -16.45
N PRO A 173 -6.89 5.00 -17.05
CA PRO A 173 -6.94 6.36 -17.55
C PRO A 173 -6.62 7.33 -16.40
N ARG A 174 -5.48 8.01 -16.50
CA ARG A 174 -5.14 9.11 -15.61
C ARG A 174 -6.00 10.30 -16.04
N ASP A 175 -6.91 10.75 -15.19
CA ASP A 175 -7.75 11.96 -15.42
C ASP A 175 -6.92 13.27 -15.51
N ASP A 176 -5.60 13.17 -15.37
CA ASP A 176 -4.65 14.27 -15.33
C ASP A 176 -4.04 14.61 -16.71
N GLY A 177 -4.48 13.98 -17.81
CA GLY A 177 -4.02 14.26 -19.18
C GLY A 177 -2.51 14.07 -19.45
N ALA A 178 -1.71 13.78 -18.43
CA ALA A 178 -0.29 13.54 -18.49
C ALA A 178 -0.05 12.04 -18.58
N ASN A 179 -0.13 11.53 -19.81
CA ASN A 179 0.47 10.26 -20.16
C ASN A 179 1.99 10.40 -19.95
N TRP A 180 2.49 10.08 -18.76
CA TRP A 180 3.93 10.00 -18.52
C TRP A 180 4.40 8.62 -18.97
N PRO A 181 5.14 8.51 -20.09
CA PRO A 181 5.72 7.23 -20.45
C PRO A 181 6.81 6.93 -19.42
N PHE A 182 6.61 5.89 -18.62
CA PHE A 182 7.70 5.29 -17.84
C PHE A 182 8.73 4.76 -18.85
N GLY A 183 9.76 5.57 -19.12
CA GLY A 183 10.81 5.22 -20.09
C GLY A 183 11.27 6.31 -21.04
N SER A 184 10.71 7.53 -21.07
CA SER A 184 11.37 8.62 -21.81
C SER A 184 12.55 9.14 -21.01
N ARG A 185 13.69 8.46 -21.12
CA ARG A 185 14.95 9.22 -21.17
C ARG A 185 14.75 10.21 -22.30
N THR A 186 14.64 11.49 -21.97
CA THR A 186 15.15 12.49 -22.90
C THR A 186 16.65 12.21 -22.98
N THR A 187 17.04 11.35 -23.92
CA THR A 187 18.24 11.69 -24.68
C THR A 187 17.94 13.08 -25.20
N ARG A 188 18.46 14.11 -24.52
CA ARG A 188 18.63 15.42 -25.16
C ARG A 188 19.20 15.10 -26.53
N ALA A 189 18.44 15.38 -27.58
CA ALA A 189 19.03 15.56 -28.88
C ALA A 189 20.17 16.54 -28.64
N ALA A 190 21.39 16.11 -28.95
CA ALA A 190 22.56 16.97 -28.82
C ALA A 190 22.24 18.27 -29.56
N ASP A 191 22.27 19.40 -28.85
CA ASP A 191 22.34 20.70 -29.50
C ASP A 191 23.57 20.66 -30.40
N ARG A 192 23.33 20.74 -31.71
CA ARG A 192 24.36 20.55 -32.75
C ARG A 192 25.35 21.70 -32.82
N GLU A 193 25.27 22.68 -31.94
CA GLU A 193 26.08 23.90 -32.04
C GLU A 193 27.08 24.12 -30.90
N HIS A 194 27.07 23.33 -29.81
CA HIS A 194 28.11 23.41 -28.77
C HIS A 194 28.43 22.01 -28.19
N PRO A 195 29.54 21.37 -28.58
CA PRO A 195 29.96 20.12 -27.95
C PRO A 195 30.62 20.41 -26.60
N ASP A 196 29.90 20.16 -25.51
CA ASP A 196 30.51 20.12 -24.18
C ASP A 196 31.57 19.02 -24.11
N ARG A 197 32.73 19.37 -23.57
CA ARG A 197 33.89 18.47 -23.45
C ARG A 197 33.56 17.32 -22.50
N VAL A 198 33.72 16.09 -22.98
CA VAL A 198 33.65 14.89 -22.15
C VAL A 198 34.72 14.99 -21.05
N PRO A 199 34.37 14.78 -19.77
CA PRO A 199 35.38 14.64 -18.74
C PRO A 199 36.11 13.31 -19.00
N CYS A 200 37.41 13.41 -19.30
CA CYS A 200 38.36 12.31 -19.51
C CYS A 200 38.49 11.78 -20.94
N ALA A 201 38.86 12.64 -21.89
CA ALA A 201 39.61 12.19 -23.06
C ALA A 201 41.11 12.08 -22.73
N GLY A 202 41.64 10.86 -22.57
CA GLY A 202 43.10 10.60 -22.60
C GLY A 202 43.80 10.01 -21.37
N ALA A 203 43.10 9.64 -20.29
CA ALA A 203 43.75 9.08 -19.09
C ALA A 203 43.71 7.54 -19.04
N ARG A 204 44.87 6.88 -18.81
CA ARG A 204 45.00 5.41 -18.76
C ARG A 204 44.45 4.72 -17.50
N ARG A 205 43.86 5.45 -16.54
CA ARG A 205 43.15 4.87 -15.38
C ARG A 205 42.03 5.80 -14.92
N CYS A 206 40.79 5.51 -15.32
CA CYS A 206 39.60 6.09 -14.68
C CYS A 206 38.97 5.01 -13.80
N ASN A 207 39.18 5.09 -12.48
CA ASN A 207 38.34 4.37 -11.53
C ASN A 207 36.99 5.09 -11.49
N GLY A 208 35.98 4.52 -12.14
CA GLY A 208 34.64 5.08 -12.24
C GLY A 208 33.95 5.13 -10.89
N GLY A 209 34.04 6.27 -10.21
CA GLY A 209 33.13 6.62 -9.12
C GLY A 209 31.79 7.04 -9.73
N SER A 210 30.74 6.29 -9.42
CA SER A 210 29.36 6.62 -9.81
C SER A 210 29.00 8.05 -9.41
N THR A 211 28.69 8.90 -10.38
CA THR A 211 28.16 10.24 -10.11
C THR A 211 26.73 10.07 -9.60
N ILE A 212 26.58 10.10 -8.27
CA ILE A 212 25.28 10.17 -7.62
C ILE A 212 24.64 11.50 -8.05
N SER A 213 23.41 11.43 -8.58
CA SER A 213 22.63 12.62 -8.93
C SER A 213 22.51 13.57 -7.74
N GLU A 214 22.62 14.87 -7.97
CA GLU A 214 22.41 15.94 -6.96
C GLU A 214 21.13 15.72 -6.13
N ARG A 215 20.07 15.16 -6.74
CA ARG A 215 18.80 14.89 -6.05
C ARG A 215 18.87 13.70 -5.08
N ILE A 216 19.74 12.73 -5.35
CA ILE A 216 20.02 11.61 -4.43
C ILE A 216 20.93 12.12 -3.29
N ALA A 217 21.87 13.02 -3.58
CA ALA A 217 22.69 13.68 -2.56
C ALA A 217 21.84 14.55 -1.61
N ASP A 218 20.83 15.26 -2.14
CA ASP A 218 19.90 16.04 -1.32
C ASP A 218 18.96 15.17 -0.48
N ALA A 219 18.50 14.03 -1.01
CA ALA A 219 17.70 13.07 -0.25
C ALA A 219 18.48 12.46 0.94
N MET A 220 19.79 12.22 0.77
CA MET A 220 20.65 11.76 1.86
C MET A 220 20.90 12.84 2.93
N ARG A 221 20.97 14.12 2.52
CA ARG A 221 21.17 15.25 3.45
C ARG A 221 19.95 15.47 4.35
N ILE A 222 18.74 15.25 3.82
CA ILE A 222 17.50 15.36 4.60
C ILE A 222 17.37 14.22 5.63
N ALA A 223 17.81 13.01 5.28
CA ALA A 223 17.80 11.86 6.20
C ALA A 223 18.83 11.95 7.34
N GLY A 224 19.89 12.74 7.18
CA GLY A 224 20.93 12.94 8.20
C GLY A 224 20.59 13.99 9.28
N SER A 225 19.52 14.77 9.11
CA SER A 225 19.17 15.87 10.03
C SER A 225 18.20 15.46 11.15
N THR A 226 17.67 14.23 11.15
CA THR A 226 16.82 13.72 12.22
C THR A 226 17.50 12.57 12.95
N ASN A 227 18.57 12.87 13.67
CA ASN A 227 19.10 11.97 14.70
C ASN A 227 19.41 12.80 15.96
N PRO A 228 18.55 12.78 16.99
CA PRO A 228 18.82 13.46 18.25
C PRO A 228 19.49 12.45 19.17
N ASP A 229 20.77 12.13 18.95
CA ASP A 229 21.61 11.51 19.98
C ASP A 229 23.06 11.37 19.48
N THR A 230 23.88 12.38 19.75
CA THR A 230 25.27 12.20 20.17
C THR A 230 25.66 13.44 20.98
N ARG A 231 25.47 13.34 22.29
CA ARG A 231 26.05 14.21 23.31
C ARG A 231 27.56 14.04 23.23
N GLY A 232 28.29 15.12 22.97
CA GLY A 232 29.76 15.12 22.97
C GLY A 232 30.29 14.92 24.38
N GLU A 233 31.00 13.81 24.59
CA GLU A 233 32.01 13.71 25.64
C GLU A 233 33.34 14.12 25.04
N SER A 234 33.83 15.30 25.42
CA SER A 234 35.22 15.71 25.19
C SER A 234 35.99 15.54 26.50
N TYR A 235 36.93 14.60 26.49
CA TYR A 235 38.06 14.57 27.41
C TYR A 235 39.14 15.54 26.91
N GLN A 236 39.83 16.13 27.89
CA GLN A 236 40.90 17.14 27.87
C GLN A 236 40.46 18.61 27.84
#